data_AF-A0A7J5AWZ7-F1
#
_entry.id   AF-A0A7J5AWZ7-F1
#
_cell.length_a   1.000
_cell.length_b   1.000
_cell.length_c   1.000
_cell.angle_alpha   90.00
_cell.angle_beta   90.00
_cell.angle_gamma   90.00
#
_symmetry.space_group_name_H-M   'P 1'
#
loop_
_entity.id
_entity.type
_entity.pdbx_description
1 polymer ?
#
loop_
_entity_poly.entity_id
_entity_poly.type
_entity_poly.pdbx_seq_one_letter_code
_entity_poly.pdbx_strand_id
1 'polypeptide(L)'
;MGYSGLVIIARTGDTRLDELACVDDLANDLALETTAPAIALSVFDSDCAFATAADPAGEAVEFYLNEEVVRALVDDDDRFEPLNSQAAAGLLRWAEKAGLVAGPDRLASALEERPGPFGDGIVELTGALGIAAPPG
;
A
#
# COMPACT_ATOMS: atom_id res chain seq x y z
N MET A 1 -3.54 -10.46 26.20
CA MET A 1 -3.84 -11.09 24.91
C MET A 1 -3.96 -9.97 23.91
N GLY A 2 -2.89 -9.68 23.18
CA GLY A 2 -2.85 -8.57 22.22
C GLY A 2 -3.48 -9.05 20.92
N TYR A 3 -4.54 -8.39 20.48
CA TYR A 3 -5.02 -8.54 19.11
C TYR A 3 -4.00 -7.86 18.20
N SER A 4 -3.17 -8.65 17.52
CA SER A 4 -2.47 -8.17 16.32
C SER A 4 -3.53 -8.15 15.22
N GLY A 5 -4.22 -7.02 15.10
CA GLY A 5 -5.25 -6.80 14.10
C GLY A 5 -4.68 -5.93 13.00
N LEU A 6 -4.10 -6.54 11.97
CA LEU A 6 -3.82 -5.81 10.74
C LEU A 6 -5.14 -5.49 10.04
N VAL A 7 -5.37 -4.23 9.70
CA VAL A 7 -6.54 -3.79 8.94
C VAL A 7 -6.12 -3.41 7.52
N ILE A 8 -6.76 -4.02 6.53
CA ILE A 8 -6.57 -3.72 5.11
C ILE A 8 -7.91 -3.27 4.55
N ILE A 9 -7.96 -2.07 4.01
CA ILE A 9 -9.15 -1.55 3.33
C ILE A 9 -8.79 -1.25 1.88
N ALA A 10 -9.52 -1.88 0.95
CA ALA A 10 -9.46 -1.56 -0.47
C ALA A 10 -10.78 -0.90 -0.90
N ARG A 11 -10.73 0.33 -1.40
CA ARG A 11 -11.89 1.02 -1.96
C ARG A 11 -11.74 1.14 -3.47
N THR A 12 -12.76 0.71 -4.20
CA THR A 12 -12.87 0.90 -5.66
C THR A 12 -13.85 2.04 -5.91
N GLY A 13 -13.46 3.09 -6.64
CA GLY A 13 -14.37 4.19 -6.94
C GLY A 13 -13.84 5.12 -8.01
N ASP A 14 -14.78 5.76 -8.71
CA ASP A 14 -14.59 6.85 -9.69
C ASP A 14 -14.21 8.16 -8.97
N THR A 15 -13.22 8.04 -8.07
CA THR A 15 -12.90 9.02 -7.03
C THR A 15 -11.97 10.05 -7.66
N ARG A 16 -12.34 11.34 -7.61
CA ARG A 16 -11.49 12.42 -8.17
C ARG A 16 -10.18 12.50 -7.38
N LEU A 17 -9.07 12.86 -8.03
CA LEU A 17 -7.75 13.00 -7.39
C LEU A 17 -7.76 13.97 -6.19
N ASP A 18 -8.70 14.91 -6.15
CA ASP A 18 -8.93 15.87 -5.06
C ASP A 18 -9.52 15.24 -3.79
N GLU A 19 -10.12 14.04 -3.87
CA GLU A 19 -10.56 13.25 -2.71
C GLU A 19 -9.46 12.30 -2.18
N LEU A 20 -8.28 12.23 -2.81
CA LEU A 20 -7.14 11.42 -2.33
C LEU A 20 -6.60 11.89 -0.98
N ALA A 21 -6.67 13.19 -0.68
CA ALA A 21 -6.26 13.71 0.62
C ALA A 21 -7.07 13.08 1.78
N CYS A 22 -8.27 12.55 1.52
CA CYS A 22 -9.07 11.81 2.50
C CYS A 22 -8.56 10.37 2.73
N VAL A 23 -7.80 9.81 1.79
CA VAL A 23 -7.25 8.44 1.86
C VAL A 23 -5.96 8.45 2.67
N ASP A 24 -5.17 9.51 2.59
CA ASP A 24 -3.95 9.72 3.39
C ASP A 24 -4.24 9.63 4.91
N ASP A 25 -5.39 10.16 5.32
CA ASP A 25 -5.84 10.11 6.70
C ASP A 25 -6.38 8.72 7.10
N LEU A 26 -6.89 7.91 6.16
CA LEU A 26 -7.56 6.64 6.51
C LEU A 26 -6.63 5.62 7.15
N ALA A 27 -5.42 5.41 6.61
CA ALA A 27 -4.47 4.47 7.20
C ALA A 27 -4.02 4.94 8.59
N ASN A 28 -3.80 6.24 8.76
CA ASN A 28 -3.41 6.86 10.02
C ASN A 28 -4.52 6.77 11.07
N ASP A 29 -5.75 7.11 10.70
CA ASP A 29 -6.93 7.03 11.54
C ASP A 29 -7.16 5.59 12.02
N LEU A 30 -7.06 4.62 11.11
CA LEU A 30 -7.15 3.21 11.46
C LEU A 30 -6.04 2.78 12.41
N ALA A 31 -4.80 3.21 12.16
CA ALA A 31 -3.68 2.83 13.00
C ALA A 31 -3.79 3.39 14.42
N LEU A 32 -4.30 4.61 14.54
CA LEU A 32 -4.58 5.27 15.82
C LEU A 32 -5.78 4.64 16.55
N GLU A 33 -6.90 4.44 15.84
CA GLU A 33 -8.14 3.90 16.41
C GLU A 33 -7.93 2.46 16.90
N THR A 34 -7.24 1.65 16.12
CA THR A 34 -7.02 0.22 16.43
C THR A 34 -5.78 -0.03 17.28
N THR A 35 -4.90 0.97 17.43
CA THR A 35 -3.56 0.82 18.03
C THR A 35 -2.73 -0.30 17.38
N ALA A 36 -2.94 -0.54 16.09
CA ALA A 36 -2.26 -1.55 15.29
C ALA A 36 -1.82 -0.98 13.93
N PRO A 37 -0.76 -1.49 13.29
CA PRO A 37 -0.41 -1.07 11.93
C PRO A 37 -1.53 -1.34 10.93
N ALA A 38 -1.75 -0.42 9.99
CA ALA A 38 -2.83 -0.47 9.01
C ALA A 38 -2.32 -0.13 7.61
N ILE A 39 -2.97 -0.69 6.58
CA ILE A 39 -2.77 -0.31 5.17
C ILE A 39 -4.12 0.05 4.55
N ALA A 40 -4.19 1.21 3.93
CA ALA A 40 -5.31 1.61 3.07
C ALA A 40 -4.86 1.62 1.61
N LEU A 41 -5.69 1.09 0.71
CA LEU A 41 -5.49 1.12 -0.73
C LEU A 41 -6.72 1.74 -1.42
N SER A 42 -6.47 2.70 -2.30
CA SER A 42 -7.46 3.29 -3.20
C SER A 42 -7.18 2.86 -4.63
N VAL A 43 -8.10 2.10 -5.22
CA VAL A 43 -7.97 1.52 -6.56
C VAL A 43 -8.66 2.42 -7.58
N PHE A 44 -7.92 2.82 -8.61
CA PHE A 44 -8.34 3.70 -9.70
C PHE A 44 -8.50 2.93 -11.00
N ASP A 45 -9.66 3.14 -11.64
CA ASP A 45 -10.05 2.59 -12.94
C ASP A 45 -9.48 1.19 -13.22
N SER A 46 -9.55 0.31 -12.21
CA SER A 46 -9.14 -1.10 -12.30
C SER A 46 -7.65 -1.41 -12.44
N ASP A 47 -6.83 -0.41 -12.79
CA ASP A 47 -5.49 -0.63 -13.30
C ASP A 47 -4.38 -0.12 -12.38
N CYS A 48 -4.67 0.73 -11.40
CA CYS A 48 -3.66 1.19 -10.44
C CYS A 48 -4.22 1.44 -9.04
N ALA A 49 -3.34 1.51 -8.05
CA ALA A 49 -3.73 1.87 -6.69
C ALA A 49 -2.73 2.81 -6.04
N PHE A 50 -3.24 3.78 -5.29
CA PHE A 50 -2.48 4.53 -4.29
C PHE A 50 -2.67 3.86 -2.94
N ALA A 51 -1.59 3.70 -2.18
CA ALA A 51 -1.64 3.02 -0.90
C ALA A 51 -0.81 3.75 0.16
N THR A 52 -1.32 3.69 1.39
CA THR A 52 -0.67 4.25 2.57
C THR A 52 -0.60 3.17 3.63
N ALA A 53 0.60 2.88 4.11
CA ALA A 53 0.86 2.02 5.25
C ALA A 53 1.25 2.88 6.45
N ALA A 54 0.48 2.81 7.54
CA ALA A 54 0.69 3.62 8.72
C ALA A 54 0.87 2.76 9.97
N ASP A 55 1.61 3.29 10.94
CA ASP A 55 1.75 2.71 12.27
C ASP A 55 1.13 3.60 13.37
N PRO A 56 0.88 3.05 14.58
CA PRO A 56 0.30 3.82 15.68
C PRO A 56 1.22 4.91 16.24
N ALA A 57 2.50 4.96 15.83
CA ALA A 57 3.43 6.01 16.21
C ALA A 57 3.36 7.22 15.26
N GLY A 58 2.53 7.15 14.22
CA GLY A 58 2.34 8.22 13.23
C GLY A 58 3.37 8.19 12.11
N GLU A 59 4.15 7.11 11.96
CA GLU A 59 4.95 6.93 10.76
C GLU A 59 4.08 6.35 9.64
N ALA A 60 4.16 6.95 8.45
CA ALA A 60 3.44 6.52 7.26
C ALA A 60 4.39 6.32 6.08
N VAL A 61 4.05 5.37 5.22
CA VAL A 61 4.73 5.06 3.97
C VAL A 61 3.71 5.06 2.86
N GLU A 62 3.90 5.94 1.89
CA GLU A 62 3.08 6.05 0.69
C GLU A 62 3.75 5.31 -0.47
N PHE A 63 2.96 4.62 -1.29
CA PHE A 63 3.44 3.87 -2.43
C PHE A 63 2.33 3.64 -3.46
N TYR A 64 2.72 3.24 -4.66
CA TYR A 64 1.77 2.89 -5.73
C TYR A 64 1.86 1.43 -6.10
N LEU A 65 0.72 0.86 -6.46
CA LEU A 65 0.66 -0.32 -7.32
C LEU A 65 0.44 0.16 -8.76
N ASN A 66 1.28 -0.29 -9.69
CA ASN A 66 1.36 0.21 -11.06
C ASN A 66 1.83 1.67 -11.20
N GLU A 67 3.00 2.01 -10.65
CA GLU A 67 3.56 3.39 -10.69
C GLU A 67 3.59 3.99 -12.12
N GLU A 68 3.96 3.22 -13.15
CA GLU A 68 3.97 3.70 -14.54
C GLU A 68 2.59 4.13 -15.05
N VAL A 69 1.53 3.40 -14.68
CA VAL A 69 0.15 3.72 -15.06
C VAL A 69 -0.32 4.96 -14.29
N VAL A 70 -0.01 5.04 -12.99
CA VAL A 70 -0.34 6.22 -12.18
C VAL A 70 0.33 7.47 -12.73
N ARG A 71 1.62 7.41 -13.09
CA ARG A 71 2.34 8.52 -13.74
C ARG A 71 1.72 8.94 -15.08
N ALA A 72 1.15 8.00 -15.83
CA ALA A 72 0.48 8.32 -17.10
C ALA A 72 -0.91 8.95 -16.91
N LEU A 73 -1.58 8.66 -15.79
CA LEU A 73 -2.93 9.17 -15.47
C LEU A 73 -2.91 10.50 -14.71
N VAL A 74 -1.89 10.72 -13.90
CA VAL A 74 -1.72 11.95 -13.12
C VAL A 74 -0.81 12.89 -13.91
N ASP A 75 -1.41 13.86 -14.59
CA ASP A 75 -0.75 14.91 -15.42
C ASP A 75 0.02 15.95 -14.57
N ASP A 76 0.75 15.49 -13.56
CA ASP A 76 1.41 16.32 -12.55
C ASP A 76 2.70 15.64 -12.06
N ASP A 77 3.74 15.73 -12.88
CA ASP A 77 5.08 15.13 -12.68
C ASP A 77 5.75 15.60 -11.37
N ASP A 78 5.40 16.79 -10.85
CA ASP A 78 6.00 17.38 -9.65
C ASP A 78 5.56 16.71 -8.33
N ARG A 79 4.51 15.87 -8.36
CA ARG A 79 4.09 15.06 -7.20
C ARG A 79 4.77 13.69 -7.13
N PHE A 80 5.60 13.34 -8.10
CA PHE A 80 6.23 12.00 -8.21
C PHE A 80 7.74 12.01 -7.88
N GLU A 81 8.14 12.44 -6.68
CA GLU A 81 9.46 12.04 -6.11
C GLU A 81 9.37 10.60 -5.56
N PRO A 82 10.41 9.74 -5.66
CA PRO A 82 10.24 8.41 -6.21
C PRO A 82 9.53 7.44 -5.25
N LEU A 83 8.30 7.10 -5.59
CA LEU A 83 7.34 6.54 -4.64
C LEU A 83 7.43 5.03 -4.42
N ASN A 84 8.10 4.23 -5.27
CA ASN A 84 8.22 2.78 -5.00
C ASN A 84 9.62 2.34 -4.57
N SER A 85 10.67 2.82 -5.23
CA SER A 85 12.06 2.45 -4.90
C SER A 85 12.49 2.89 -3.49
N GLN A 86 11.87 3.95 -2.95
CA GLN A 86 12.09 4.40 -1.58
C GLN A 86 11.11 3.77 -0.57
N ALA A 87 9.88 3.48 -1.00
CA ALA A 87 8.87 2.88 -0.13
C ALA A 87 9.20 1.46 0.30
N ALA A 88 9.91 0.67 -0.52
CA ALA A 88 10.25 -0.72 -0.17
C ALA A 88 10.93 -0.84 1.20
N ALA A 89 11.90 0.03 1.51
CA ALA A 89 12.58 0.04 2.81
C ALA A 89 11.64 0.46 3.95
N GLY A 90 10.74 1.41 3.71
CA GLY A 90 9.71 1.83 4.66
C GLY A 90 8.71 0.71 4.96
N LEU A 91 8.23 0.03 3.91
CA LEU A 91 7.29 -1.07 4.01
C LEU A 91 7.88 -2.28 4.72
N LEU A 92 9.18 -2.57 4.56
CA LEU A 92 9.86 -3.61 5.34
C LEU A 92 9.85 -3.31 6.84
N ARG A 93 10.16 -2.06 7.21
CA ARG A 93 10.12 -1.62 8.62
C ARG A 93 8.70 -1.64 9.17
N TRP A 94 7.74 -1.19 8.37
CA TRP A 94 6.33 -1.25 8.74
C TRP A 94 5.87 -2.70 8.94
N ALA A 95 6.26 -3.63 8.07
CA ALA A 95 5.92 -5.04 8.17
C ALA A 95 6.50 -5.68 9.44
N GLU A 96 7.75 -5.33 9.79
CA GLU A 96 8.37 -5.75 11.06
C GLU A 96 7.55 -5.27 12.27
N LYS A 97 7.13 -3.99 12.27
CA LYS A 97 6.27 -3.42 13.32
C LYS A 97 4.90 -4.10 13.38
N ALA A 98 4.38 -4.54 12.24
CA ALA A 98 3.15 -5.32 12.14
C ALA A 98 3.30 -6.78 12.59
N GLY A 99 4.53 -7.24 12.90
CA GLY A 99 4.81 -8.62 13.27
C GLY A 99 4.76 -9.58 12.08
N LEU A 100 4.92 -9.05 10.86
CA LEU A 100 4.92 -9.80 9.61
C LEU A 100 6.34 -10.17 9.18
N VAL A 101 6.46 -11.23 8.38
CA VAL A 101 7.72 -11.64 7.77
C VAL A 101 7.66 -11.31 6.28
N ALA A 102 8.07 -10.09 5.93
CA ALA A 102 8.11 -9.65 4.55
C ALA A 102 9.34 -10.22 3.81
N GLY A 103 9.16 -10.61 2.55
CA GLY A 103 10.24 -11.02 1.67
C GLY A 103 10.80 -9.81 0.92
N PRO A 104 12.01 -9.31 1.20
CA PRO A 104 12.53 -8.07 0.62
C PRO A 104 12.59 -8.10 -0.91
N ASP A 105 13.10 -9.17 -1.50
CA ASP A 105 13.18 -9.31 -2.95
C ASP A 105 11.78 -9.43 -3.59
N ARG A 106 10.84 -10.08 -2.90
CA ARG A 106 9.45 -10.22 -3.36
C ARG A 106 8.68 -8.92 -3.25
N LEU A 107 8.97 -8.12 -2.22
CA LEU A 107 8.35 -6.81 -2.03
C LEU A 107 8.87 -5.81 -3.05
N ALA A 108 10.17 -5.79 -3.32
CA ALA A 108 10.73 -5.00 -4.41
C ALA A 108 10.11 -5.43 -5.75
N SER A 109 10.03 -6.73 -6.01
CA SER A 109 9.38 -7.25 -7.22
C SER A 109 7.91 -6.86 -7.29
N ALA A 110 7.13 -6.98 -6.22
CA ALA A 110 5.70 -6.62 -6.22
C ALA A 110 5.45 -5.11 -6.39
N LEU A 111 6.41 -4.26 -6.05
CA LEU A 111 6.35 -2.81 -6.24
C LEU A 111 6.87 -2.38 -7.63
N GLU A 112 7.75 -3.18 -8.25
CA GLU A 112 8.31 -2.96 -9.59
C GLU A 112 7.52 -3.66 -10.71
N GLU A 113 6.87 -4.79 -10.42
CA GLU A 113 6.18 -5.61 -11.40
C GLU A 113 4.93 -4.89 -11.89
N ARG A 114 4.81 -4.88 -13.22
CA ARG A 114 3.59 -4.60 -13.98
C ARG A 114 2.64 -5.78 -13.79
N PRO A 115 1.63 -5.72 -12.91
CA PRO A 115 0.58 -6.70 -12.92
C PRO A 115 -0.23 -6.49 -14.21
N GLY A 116 -0.73 -7.59 -14.74
CA GLY A 116 -1.77 -7.54 -15.76
C GLY A 116 -3.03 -6.83 -15.23
N PRO A 117 -4.11 -6.81 -16.03
CA PRO A 117 -5.36 -6.20 -15.61
C PRO A 117 -5.83 -6.80 -14.27
N PHE A 118 -6.07 -5.92 -13.29
CA PHE A 118 -6.69 -6.17 -11.99
C PHE A 118 -5.98 -7.15 -11.02
N GLY A 119 -5.57 -6.62 -9.86
CA GLY A 119 -5.59 -7.38 -8.60
C GLY A 119 -4.45 -8.37 -8.36
N ASP A 120 -3.75 -8.82 -9.40
CA ASP A 120 -2.53 -9.64 -9.24
C ASP A 120 -1.55 -8.92 -8.32
N GLY A 121 -1.27 -7.64 -8.60
CA GLY A 121 -0.32 -6.83 -7.79
C GLY A 121 -0.69 -6.71 -6.32
N ILE A 122 -1.99 -6.75 -5.98
CA ILE A 122 -2.44 -6.73 -4.58
C ILE A 122 -2.18 -8.10 -3.93
N VAL A 123 -2.38 -9.19 -4.66
CA VAL A 123 -2.08 -10.55 -4.19
C VAL A 123 -0.56 -10.73 -4.03
N GLU A 124 0.24 -10.28 -4.99
CA GLU A 124 1.70 -10.29 -4.89
C GLU A 124 2.18 -9.42 -3.72
N LEU A 125 1.66 -8.21 -3.55
CA LEU A 125 1.99 -7.34 -2.42
C LEU A 125 1.65 -7.99 -1.09
N THR A 126 0.42 -8.49 -0.93
CA THR A 126 -0.01 -9.12 0.33
C THR A 126 0.77 -10.41 0.63
N GLY A 127 1.14 -11.18 -0.39
CA GLY A 127 2.05 -12.31 -0.26
C GLY A 127 3.48 -11.89 0.10
N ALA A 128 3.99 -10.82 -0.51
CA ALA A 128 5.33 -10.28 -0.25
C ALA A 128 5.45 -9.67 1.15
N LEU A 129 4.39 -9.05 1.66
CA LEU A 129 4.27 -8.55 3.03
C LEU A 129 4.07 -9.67 4.06
N GLY A 130 3.78 -10.90 3.65
CA GLY A 130 3.51 -12.03 4.55
C GLY A 130 2.12 -11.99 5.19
N ILE A 131 1.19 -11.26 4.59
CA ILE A 131 -0.21 -11.12 5.02
C ILE A 131 -1.03 -12.32 4.55
N ALA A 132 -0.87 -12.69 3.28
CA ALA A 132 -1.51 -13.85 2.68
C ALA A 132 -0.52 -15.02 2.63
N ALA A 133 -0.94 -16.21 3.09
CA ALA A 133 -0.22 -17.43 2.76
C ALA A 133 -0.43 -17.73 1.27
N PRO A 134 0.62 -18.10 0.50
CA PRO A 134 0.43 -18.49 -0.89
C PRO A 134 -0.54 -19.69 -0.96
N PRO A 135 -1.45 -19.73 -1.94
CA PRO A 135 -2.29 -20.91 -2.14
C PRO A 135 -1.38 -22.12 -2.41
N GLY A 136 -1.57 -23.19 -1.63
CA GLY A 136 -0.85 -24.46 -1.76
C GLY A 136 -1.41 -25.36 -2.86
#